data_AF-A0A804PMJ2-F1
#
_entry.id   AF-A0A804PMJ2-F1
#
_cell.length_a   1.000
_cell.length_b   1.000
_cell.length_c   1.000
_cell.angle_alpha   90.00
_cell.angle_beta   90.00
_cell.angle_gamma   90.00
#
_symmetry.space_group_name_H-M   'P 1'
#
loop_
_entity.id
_entity.type
_entity.pdbx_description
1 polymer ?
#
loop_
_entity_poly.entity_id
_entity_poly.type
_entity_poly.pdbx_seq_one_letter_code
_entity_poly.pdbx_strand_id
1 'polypeptide(L)'
;MTSSNHCLVDTRVFEIEKRHTMLKTKPSTVVLLDGQMITLVQDLIWMKMIEGHVPDGNGFIGLWRSVVVKNLPYKDMRRAGKVPKFLAHRLFPSATYSIWLDSKLRLHADPMLIIEYFLWRKKAEYAISMHYDRSCVWEEVVQNKRLNKYNHTAIDEQFHFYQSDGLVKFNDSGQLPVLPSYVPEGSFIVRAHTPMSNLFSCLWFNEVNRFTSRDQLSFTYTYLKLRRTNPGKPFHLNMFKDCERRAIVKLFHHRTNETTDPPPANLRLDTIRHPYR
;
A
#
# COMPACT_ATOMS: atom_id res chain seq x y z
N MET A 1 -16.02 26.23 0.95
CA MET A 1 -14.79 25.85 0.21
C MET A 1 -15.19 24.90 -0.90
N THR A 2 -14.82 25.20 -2.14
CA THR A 2 -15.11 24.34 -3.31
C THR A 2 -14.34 23.03 -3.22
N SER A 3 -15.03 21.89 -3.25
CA SER A 3 -14.38 20.57 -3.35
C SER A 3 -13.84 20.38 -4.76
N SER A 4 -12.57 20.69 -4.98
CA SER A 4 -11.92 20.47 -6.26
C SER A 4 -11.86 18.97 -6.58
N ASN A 5 -12.46 18.56 -7.69
CA ASN A 5 -12.38 17.19 -8.22
C ASN A 5 -11.03 16.89 -8.90
N HIS A 6 -9.94 17.58 -8.51
CA HIS A 6 -8.63 17.49 -9.13
C HIS A 6 -7.57 16.96 -8.15
N CYS A 7 -6.59 16.23 -8.69
CA CYS A 7 -5.40 15.84 -7.96
C CYS A 7 -4.54 17.08 -7.67
N LEU A 8 -4.23 17.34 -6.39
CA LEU A 8 -3.48 18.53 -5.98
C LEU A 8 -1.96 18.40 -6.14
N VAL A 9 -1.44 17.19 -6.44
CA VAL A 9 -0.01 16.97 -6.66
C VAL A 9 0.28 16.92 -8.15
N ASP A 10 1.10 17.86 -8.62
CA ASP A 10 1.76 17.72 -9.92
C ASP A 10 2.86 16.66 -9.80
N THR A 11 2.73 15.57 -10.56
CA THR A 11 3.72 14.48 -10.57
C THR A 11 4.81 14.69 -11.62
N ARG A 12 4.71 15.74 -12.47
CA ARG A 12 5.71 16.05 -13.50
C ARG A 12 7.05 16.52 -12.92
N VAL A 13 7.09 16.82 -11.62
CA VAL A 13 8.32 17.18 -10.88
C VAL A 13 9.10 15.95 -10.36
N PHE A 14 8.58 14.73 -10.55
CA PHE A 14 9.26 13.51 -10.12
C PHE A 14 10.13 12.94 -11.21
N GLU A 15 11.37 12.59 -10.84
CA GLU A 15 12.32 11.98 -11.75
C GLU A 15 12.22 10.45 -11.65
N ILE A 16 12.03 9.80 -12.81
CA ILE A 16 11.86 8.36 -12.93
C ILE A 16 13.11 7.81 -13.62
N GLU A 17 14.09 7.38 -12.83
CA GLU A 17 15.39 6.98 -13.34
C GLU A 17 15.49 5.45 -13.55
N LYS A 18 16.02 5.04 -14.70
CA LYS A 18 16.37 3.65 -15.01
C LYS A 18 17.82 3.36 -14.57
N ARG A 19 18.11 3.23 -13.26
CA ARG A 19 19.49 2.95 -12.78
C ARG A 19 19.60 1.99 -11.59
N HIS A 20 20.79 1.40 -11.47
CA HIS A 20 21.14 0.25 -10.63
C HIS A 20 21.59 0.56 -9.19
N THR A 21 21.16 1.67 -8.58
CA THR A 21 21.68 2.11 -7.27
C THR A 21 20.69 1.88 -6.13
N MET A 22 21.03 0.99 -5.19
CA MET A 22 20.23 0.72 -4.00
C MET A 22 20.24 1.91 -3.02
N LEU A 23 19.06 2.43 -2.68
CA LEU A 23 18.86 3.27 -1.50
C LEU A 23 18.34 2.42 -0.34
N LYS A 24 18.97 2.55 0.84
CA LYS A 24 18.55 1.84 2.07
C LYS A 24 17.27 2.44 2.66
N THR A 25 16.11 2.13 2.08
CA THR A 25 14.79 2.44 2.68
C THR A 25 13.92 1.19 2.79
N LYS A 26 12.75 1.28 3.44
CA LYS A 26 11.76 0.19 3.53
C LYS A 26 10.80 0.30 2.33
N PRO A 27 11.05 -0.34 1.18
CA PRO A 27 10.45 0.06 -0.10
C PRO A 27 9.11 -0.62 -0.31
N SER A 28 8.19 -0.10 -1.15
CA SER A 28 6.88 -0.76 -1.44
C SER A 28 6.57 -0.94 -2.94
N THR A 29 5.95 -2.08 -3.28
CA THR A 29 5.24 -2.52 -4.50
C THR A 29 4.43 -1.53 -5.34
N VAL A 30 4.85 -1.16 -6.55
CA VAL A 30 3.88 -1.06 -7.66
C VAL A 30 4.27 -2.05 -8.75
N VAL A 31 3.37 -2.97 -9.08
CA VAL A 31 3.40 -3.71 -10.36
C VAL A 31 2.57 -2.89 -11.35
N LEU A 32 3.06 -2.68 -12.56
CA LEU A 32 2.36 -1.98 -13.64
C LEU A 32 2.31 -2.90 -14.85
N LEU A 33 1.19 -2.90 -15.57
CA LEU A 33 1.01 -3.72 -16.77
C LEU A 33 0.58 -2.86 -17.96
N ASP A 34 1.32 -3.00 -19.05
CA ASP A 34 1.10 -2.35 -20.33
C ASP A 34 1.42 -3.35 -21.45
N GLY A 35 0.38 -3.82 -22.15
CA GLY A 35 0.47 -4.88 -23.16
C GLY A 35 1.07 -6.19 -22.62
N GLN A 36 2.39 -6.34 -22.76
CA GLN A 36 3.19 -7.49 -22.30
C GLN A 36 4.24 -7.14 -21.24
N MET A 37 4.44 -5.85 -20.92
CA MET A 37 5.52 -5.39 -20.05
C MET A 37 5.06 -5.28 -18.59
N ILE A 38 5.79 -5.92 -17.67
CA ILE A 38 5.55 -5.82 -16.23
C ILE A 38 6.59 -4.88 -15.58
N THR A 39 6.21 -3.65 -15.28
CA THR A 39 7.13 -2.67 -14.64
C THR A 39 6.94 -2.68 -13.12
N LEU A 40 8.01 -2.94 -12.37
CA LEU A 40 8.07 -2.85 -10.92
C LEU A 40 8.66 -1.51 -10.47
N VAL A 41 7.95 -0.83 -9.57
CA VAL A 41 8.36 0.46 -9.01
C VAL A 41 8.70 0.27 -7.53
N GLN A 42 9.87 -0.31 -7.24
CA GLN A 42 10.26 -0.71 -5.88
C GLN A 42 11.74 -1.10 -5.75
N ASP A 43 12.43 -0.59 -4.72
CA ASP A 43 13.80 -1.00 -4.37
C ASP A 43 13.90 -2.41 -3.71
N LEU A 44 12.94 -3.33 -3.91
CA LEU A 44 12.98 -4.71 -3.37
C LEU A 44 13.34 -5.77 -4.41
N ILE A 45 14.36 -5.47 -5.22
CA ILE A 45 15.29 -6.50 -5.66
C ILE A 45 16.30 -6.78 -4.52
N TRP A 46 15.81 -7.17 -3.34
CA TRP A 46 16.66 -7.71 -2.26
C TRP A 46 16.48 -9.21 -2.06
N MET A 47 15.40 -9.80 -2.60
CA MET A 47 15.18 -11.26 -2.54
C MET A 47 15.67 -11.99 -3.78
N LYS A 48 15.45 -11.46 -5.00
CA LYS A 48 16.12 -12.01 -6.21
C LYS A 48 17.63 -11.76 -6.24
N MET A 49 18.14 -10.79 -5.48
CA MET A 49 19.59 -10.61 -5.27
C MET A 49 20.23 -11.70 -4.42
N ILE A 50 19.45 -12.47 -3.64
CA ILE A 50 19.95 -13.68 -2.95
C ILE A 50 19.87 -14.92 -3.86
N GLU A 51 19.16 -14.83 -4.99
CA GLU A 51 19.08 -15.86 -6.04
C GLU A 51 19.90 -15.49 -7.30
N GLY A 52 20.93 -14.64 -7.17
CA GLY A 52 21.93 -14.41 -8.24
C GLY A 52 21.45 -13.70 -9.52
N HIS A 53 20.22 -13.19 -9.57
CA HIS A 53 19.68 -12.52 -10.76
C HIS A 53 19.97 -11.01 -10.75
N VAL A 54 21.04 -10.60 -11.42
CA VAL A 54 21.41 -9.18 -11.64
C VAL A 54 20.54 -8.59 -12.77
N PRO A 55 20.07 -7.34 -12.68
CA PRO A 55 19.38 -6.69 -13.81
C PRO A 55 20.31 -6.47 -15.00
N ASP A 56 19.78 -6.60 -16.21
CA ASP A 56 20.48 -6.28 -17.46
C ASP A 56 20.80 -4.77 -17.57
N GLY A 57 21.60 -4.36 -18.56
CA GLY A 57 21.98 -2.96 -18.77
C GLY A 57 20.82 -1.98 -19.06
N ASN A 58 19.59 -2.48 -19.22
CA ASN A 58 18.37 -1.70 -19.40
C ASN A 58 17.47 -1.69 -18.13
N GLY A 59 17.89 -2.37 -17.06
CA GLY A 59 17.18 -2.47 -15.77
C GLY A 59 16.15 -3.60 -15.68
N PHE A 60 16.23 -4.62 -16.55
CA PHE A 60 15.30 -5.76 -16.58
C PHE A 60 15.85 -6.99 -15.83
N ILE A 61 14.96 -7.72 -15.16
CA ILE A 61 15.18 -9.07 -14.62
C ILE A 61 14.13 -10.01 -15.23
N GLY A 62 14.45 -10.58 -16.39
CA GLY A 62 13.46 -11.26 -17.23
C GLY A 62 12.41 -10.25 -17.73
N LEU A 63 11.12 -10.57 -17.61
CA LEU A 63 10.02 -9.68 -18.01
C LEU A 63 9.83 -8.45 -17.09
N TRP A 64 10.56 -8.39 -15.97
CA TRP A 64 10.36 -7.39 -14.93
C TRP A 64 11.32 -6.21 -15.09
N ARG A 65 10.82 -4.99 -15.23
CA ARG A 65 11.68 -3.79 -15.23
C ARG A 65 11.67 -3.09 -13.88
N SER A 66 12.83 -2.84 -13.29
CA SER A 66 12.95 -2.05 -12.06
C SER A 66 12.97 -0.55 -12.35
N VAL A 67 12.28 0.23 -11.52
CA VAL A 67 12.21 1.69 -11.64
C VAL A 67 12.28 2.35 -10.27
N VAL A 68 13.18 3.32 -10.13
CA VAL A 68 13.35 4.15 -8.93
C VAL A 68 12.67 5.51 -9.16
N VAL A 69 11.81 5.93 -8.24
CA VAL A 69 11.19 7.27 -8.25
C VAL A 69 11.94 8.15 -7.25
N LYS A 70 12.54 9.22 -7.74
CA LYS A 70 13.34 10.17 -6.94
C LYS A 70 12.60 11.48 -6.72
N ASN A 71 13.17 12.34 -5.87
CA ASN A 71 12.72 13.71 -5.63
C ASN A 71 11.25 13.82 -5.14
N LEU A 72 10.81 12.84 -4.34
CA LEU A 72 9.49 12.88 -3.70
C LEU A 72 9.39 14.06 -2.71
N PRO A 73 8.24 14.75 -2.59
CA PRO A 73 8.15 16.06 -1.96
C PRO A 73 7.92 15.97 -0.44
N TYR A 74 8.24 14.83 0.18
CA TYR A 74 7.96 14.53 1.58
C TYR A 74 9.20 14.01 2.29
N LYS A 75 9.58 14.68 3.39
CA LYS A 75 10.60 14.18 4.33
C LYS A 75 10.13 12.94 5.11
N ASP A 76 8.82 12.86 5.40
CA ASP A 76 8.22 11.66 6.00
C ASP A 76 8.08 10.55 4.93
N MET A 77 8.85 9.49 5.10
CA MET A 77 8.82 8.32 4.20
C MET A 77 7.44 7.65 4.14
N ARG A 78 6.61 7.75 5.20
CA ARG A 78 5.26 7.18 5.21
C ARG A 78 4.31 7.95 4.29
N ARG A 79 4.43 9.28 4.20
CA ARG A 79 3.78 10.14 3.19
C ARG A 79 4.41 9.98 1.81
N ALA A 80 5.74 9.92 1.70
CA ALA A 80 6.43 9.72 0.43
C ALA A 80 5.93 8.46 -0.30
N GLY A 81 5.80 7.34 0.42
CA GLY A 81 5.25 6.09 -0.12
C GLY A 81 3.79 6.17 -0.58
N LYS A 82 3.02 7.21 -0.24
CA LYS A 82 1.65 7.40 -0.73
C LYS A 82 1.61 7.89 -2.19
N VAL A 83 2.69 8.51 -2.68
CA VAL A 83 2.81 8.98 -4.07
C VAL A 83 2.74 7.79 -5.04
N PRO A 84 3.65 6.79 -5.02
CA PRO A 84 3.53 5.61 -5.88
C PRO A 84 2.30 4.76 -5.54
N LYS A 85 1.81 4.79 -4.29
CA LYS A 85 0.60 4.05 -3.89
C LYS A 85 -0.65 4.49 -4.63
N PHE A 86 -0.90 5.80 -4.72
CA PHE A 86 -2.15 6.32 -5.27
C PHE A 86 -1.98 6.95 -6.66
N LEU A 87 -0.83 7.56 -6.95
CA LEU A 87 -0.58 8.30 -8.18
C LEU A 87 0.20 7.47 -9.23
N ALA A 88 0.15 6.14 -9.15
CA ALA A 88 0.75 5.23 -10.13
C ALA A 88 0.37 5.60 -11.58
N HIS A 89 -0.89 5.92 -11.83
CA HIS A 89 -1.40 6.36 -13.14
C HIS A 89 -0.81 7.67 -13.66
N ARG A 90 -0.26 8.53 -12.79
CA ARG A 90 0.39 9.79 -13.17
C ARG A 90 1.91 9.66 -13.30
N LEU A 91 2.50 8.71 -12.57
CA LEU A 91 3.91 8.33 -12.72
C LEU A 91 4.13 7.47 -13.99
N PHE A 92 3.14 6.66 -14.36
CA PHE A 92 3.21 5.69 -15.44
C PHE A 92 1.96 5.80 -16.34
N PRO A 93 1.86 6.85 -17.16
CA PRO A 93 0.65 7.14 -17.94
C PRO A 93 0.31 6.08 -18.99
N SER A 94 1.27 5.26 -19.43
CA SER A 94 1.03 4.12 -20.33
C SER A 94 0.47 2.88 -19.62
N ALA A 95 0.57 2.80 -18.29
CA ALA A 95 0.09 1.62 -17.56
C ALA A 95 -1.44 1.52 -17.61
N THR A 96 -1.95 0.39 -18.10
CA THR A 96 -3.40 0.13 -18.13
C THR A 96 -3.91 -0.49 -16.82
N TYR A 97 -3.03 -1.19 -16.10
CA TYR A 97 -3.32 -1.72 -14.77
C TYR A 97 -2.16 -1.48 -13.78
N SER A 98 -2.47 -1.48 -12.48
CA SER A 98 -1.45 -1.56 -11.43
C SER A 98 -1.87 -2.38 -10.21
N ILE A 99 -0.87 -3.00 -9.56
CA ILE A 99 -1.00 -3.69 -8.26
C ILE A 99 -0.10 -2.98 -7.25
N TRP A 100 -0.66 -2.37 -6.21
CA TRP A 100 0.09 -1.93 -5.03
C TRP A 100 0.37 -3.11 -4.09
N LEU A 101 1.56 -3.12 -3.49
CA LEU A 101 1.95 -4.09 -2.47
C LEU A 101 2.82 -3.42 -1.38
N ASP A 102 2.42 -3.45 -0.12
CA ASP A 102 3.26 -2.89 0.96
C ASP A 102 4.61 -3.65 1.09
N SER A 103 5.65 -2.95 1.52
CA SER A 103 7.01 -3.46 1.81
C SER A 103 7.10 -4.83 2.50
N LYS A 104 6.18 -5.06 3.45
CA LYS A 104 6.06 -6.24 4.30
C LYS A 104 5.54 -7.49 3.56
N LEU A 105 5.16 -7.39 2.30
CA LEU A 105 4.50 -8.47 1.55
C LEU A 105 5.34 -8.95 0.36
N ARG A 106 5.12 -10.20 -0.05
CA ARG A 106 5.64 -10.77 -1.29
C ARG A 106 4.51 -11.41 -2.07
N LEU A 107 4.42 -11.10 -3.36
CA LEU A 107 3.48 -11.73 -4.27
C LEU A 107 3.95 -13.15 -4.60
N HIS A 108 3.02 -14.11 -4.66
CA HIS A 108 3.31 -15.49 -5.07
C HIS A 108 2.24 -16.08 -6.01
N ALA A 109 1.49 -15.19 -6.68
CA ALA A 109 0.55 -15.51 -7.74
C ALA A 109 0.84 -14.62 -8.95
N ASP A 110 0.43 -15.07 -10.14
CA ASP A 110 0.63 -14.35 -11.39
C ASP A 110 -0.15 -13.01 -11.40
N PRO A 111 0.50 -11.86 -11.71
CA PRO A 111 -0.16 -10.56 -11.85
C PRO A 111 -1.37 -10.54 -12.79
N MET A 112 -1.36 -11.32 -13.87
CA MET A 112 -2.46 -11.41 -14.83
C MET A 112 -3.65 -12.17 -14.23
N LEU A 113 -3.42 -13.28 -13.52
CA LEU A 113 -4.47 -14.01 -12.80
C LEU A 113 -5.06 -13.16 -11.66
N ILE A 114 -4.25 -12.32 -11.03
CA ILE A 114 -4.73 -11.34 -10.03
C ILE A 114 -5.69 -10.32 -10.66
N ILE A 115 -5.32 -9.72 -11.79
CA ILE A 115 -6.21 -8.77 -12.49
C ILE A 115 -7.49 -9.46 -12.96
N GLU A 116 -7.36 -10.64 -13.56
CA GLU A 116 -8.50 -11.43 -14.03
C GLU A 116 -9.48 -11.74 -12.89
N TYR A 117 -8.97 -12.26 -11.77
CA TYR A 117 -9.79 -12.62 -10.60
C TYR A 117 -10.41 -11.42 -9.87
N PHE A 118 -9.62 -10.37 -9.59
CA PHE A 118 -10.07 -9.26 -8.73
C PHE A 118 -10.78 -8.14 -9.50
N LEU A 119 -10.53 -7.99 -10.80
CA LEU A 119 -11.14 -6.95 -11.65
C LEU A 119 -12.09 -7.56 -12.68
N TRP A 120 -11.61 -8.41 -13.58
CA TRP A 120 -12.40 -8.83 -14.75
C TRP A 120 -13.61 -9.69 -14.36
N ARG A 121 -13.43 -10.76 -13.57
CA ARG A 121 -14.56 -11.59 -13.06
C ARG A 121 -15.56 -10.80 -12.23
N LYS A 122 -15.10 -9.75 -11.57
CA LYS A 122 -15.90 -8.90 -10.65
C LYS A 122 -16.52 -7.69 -11.34
N LYS A 123 -16.22 -7.47 -12.63
CA LYS A 123 -16.58 -6.27 -13.40
C LYS A 123 -16.21 -4.97 -12.66
N ALA A 124 -15.03 -4.98 -12.04
CA ALA A 124 -14.52 -3.91 -11.19
C ALA A 124 -13.30 -3.23 -11.83
N GLU A 125 -13.12 -1.94 -11.51
CA GLU A 125 -11.96 -1.14 -11.93
C GLU A 125 -10.95 -0.92 -10.79
N TYR A 126 -11.35 -1.26 -9.56
CA TYR A 126 -10.55 -1.15 -8.35
C TYR A 126 -10.84 -2.33 -7.45
N ALA A 127 -9.82 -2.91 -6.83
CA ALA A 127 -9.98 -3.94 -5.81
C ALA A 127 -9.08 -3.70 -4.61
N ILE A 128 -9.62 -3.87 -3.41
CA ILE A 128 -8.91 -3.69 -2.14
C ILE A 128 -9.48 -4.63 -1.08
N SER A 129 -8.61 -5.12 -0.20
CA SER A 129 -9.02 -5.96 0.92
C SER A 129 -9.79 -5.15 1.96
N MET A 130 -10.82 -5.74 2.56
CA MET A 130 -11.31 -5.33 3.87
C MET A 130 -10.23 -5.54 4.93
N HIS A 131 -10.27 -4.75 6.01
CA HIS A 131 -9.47 -5.03 7.19
C HIS A 131 -9.98 -6.30 7.90
N TYR A 132 -9.04 -7.10 8.42
CA TYR A 132 -9.28 -8.45 8.96
C TYR A 132 -9.96 -8.51 10.34
N ASP A 133 -10.48 -7.40 10.85
CA ASP A 133 -10.82 -7.24 12.27
C ASP A 133 -11.84 -6.11 12.45
N ARG A 134 -11.43 -4.86 12.19
CA ARG A 134 -12.30 -3.69 12.30
C ARG A 134 -13.03 -3.40 10.99
N SER A 135 -14.29 -3.00 11.10
CA SER A 135 -15.14 -2.60 9.95
C SER A 135 -15.58 -1.13 10.03
N CYS A 136 -15.48 -0.48 11.19
CA CYS A 136 -15.95 0.88 11.38
C CYS A 136 -14.81 1.91 11.57
N VAL A 137 -14.93 3.08 10.93
CA VAL A 137 -13.94 4.17 11.09
C VAL A 137 -13.84 4.65 12.55
N TRP A 138 -14.94 4.59 13.31
CA TRP A 138 -14.95 4.93 14.75
C TRP A 138 -13.99 4.03 15.55
N GLU A 139 -13.99 2.72 15.29
CA GLU A 139 -13.08 1.76 15.92
C GLU A 139 -11.64 1.99 15.47
N GLU A 140 -11.43 2.26 14.17
CA GLU A 140 -10.10 2.54 13.62
C GLU A 140 -9.51 3.84 14.20
N VAL A 141 -10.31 4.89 14.45
CA VAL A 141 -9.88 6.11 15.16
C VAL A 141 -9.35 5.78 16.56
N VAL A 142 -10.17 5.08 17.37
CA VAL A 142 -9.78 4.67 18.73
C VAL A 142 -8.51 3.81 18.70
N GLN A 143 -8.41 2.87 17.75
CA GLN A 143 -7.26 1.98 17.65
C GLN A 143 -5.98 2.69 17.18
N ASN A 144 -6.08 3.70 16.29
CA ASN A 144 -4.92 4.50 15.89
C ASN A 144 -4.39 5.35 17.05
N LYS A 145 -5.27 5.91 17.89
CA LYS A 145 -4.90 6.60 19.13
C LYS A 145 -4.27 5.65 20.15
N ARG A 146 -4.95 4.53 20.47
CA ARG A 146 -4.48 3.52 21.43
C ARG A 146 -3.08 2.98 21.08
N LEU A 147 -2.82 2.78 19.79
CA LEU A 147 -1.53 2.27 19.29
C LEU A 147 -0.52 3.38 18.93
N ASN A 148 -0.79 4.65 19.30
CA ASN A 148 0.01 5.84 19.02
C ASN A 148 0.54 5.92 17.57
N LYS A 149 -0.34 5.63 16.59
CA LYS A 149 0.02 5.58 15.15
C LYS A 149 0.13 6.94 14.47
N TYR A 150 -0.42 7.98 15.09
CA TYR A 150 -0.32 9.37 14.65
C TYR A 150 -0.63 10.30 15.84
N ASN A 151 -0.37 11.60 15.69
CA ASN A 151 -0.81 12.61 16.67
C ASN A 151 -2.33 12.54 16.87
N HIS A 152 -2.79 12.56 18.13
CA HIS A 152 -4.21 12.34 18.47
C HIS A 152 -5.11 13.51 18.03
N THR A 153 -4.67 14.75 18.22
CA THR A 153 -5.40 15.96 17.79
C THR A 153 -5.63 15.97 16.27
N ALA A 154 -4.60 15.63 15.49
CA ALA A 154 -4.72 15.53 14.03
C ALA A 154 -5.64 14.39 13.57
N ILE A 155 -5.80 13.32 14.36
CA ILE A 155 -6.81 12.27 14.12
C ILE A 155 -8.21 12.84 14.40
N ASP A 156 -8.41 13.59 15.49
CA ASP A 156 -9.70 14.18 15.83
C ASP A 156 -10.14 15.24 14.82
N GLU A 157 -9.24 16.14 14.40
CA GLU A 157 -9.50 17.14 13.36
C GLU A 157 -9.95 16.48 12.04
N GLN A 158 -9.24 15.42 11.61
CA GLN A 158 -9.61 14.63 10.43
C GLN A 158 -11.01 14.01 10.60
N PHE A 159 -11.27 13.40 11.75
CA PHE A 159 -12.49 12.65 11.98
C PHE A 159 -13.71 13.55 12.14
N HIS A 160 -13.62 14.64 12.91
CA HIS A 160 -14.65 15.66 13.02
C HIS A 160 -14.97 16.32 11.67
N PHE A 161 -13.96 16.58 10.84
CA PHE A 161 -14.17 17.06 9.47
C PHE A 161 -14.93 16.04 8.61
N TYR A 162 -14.63 14.74 8.73
CA TYR A 162 -15.38 13.70 8.01
C TYR A 162 -16.81 13.54 8.50
N GLN A 163 -17.05 13.56 9.81
CA GLN A 163 -18.40 13.50 10.38
C GLN A 163 -19.26 14.69 9.92
N SER A 164 -18.74 15.91 9.99
CA SER A 164 -19.45 17.14 9.56
C SER A 164 -19.73 17.19 8.06
N ASP A 165 -18.87 16.60 7.22
CA ASP A 165 -19.09 16.47 5.77
C ASP A 165 -19.83 15.16 5.38
N GLY A 166 -20.44 14.46 6.35
CA GLY A 166 -21.39 13.38 6.13
C GLY A 166 -20.82 11.95 6.05
N LEU A 167 -19.69 11.69 6.72
CA LEU A 167 -19.29 10.31 7.04
C LEU A 167 -20.29 9.72 8.05
N VAL A 168 -20.99 8.67 7.64
CA VAL A 168 -21.91 7.91 8.50
C VAL A 168 -21.20 6.74 9.19
N LYS A 169 -21.73 6.30 10.34
CA LYS A 169 -21.23 5.10 11.04
C LYS A 169 -21.53 3.85 10.20
N PHE A 170 -20.62 2.88 10.21
CA PHE A 170 -20.86 1.57 9.60
C PHE A 170 -22.01 0.86 10.32
N ASN A 171 -22.90 0.22 9.56
CA ASN A 171 -24.04 -0.54 10.06
C ASN A 171 -24.23 -1.79 9.20
N ASP A 172 -23.79 -2.93 9.73
CA ASP A 172 -23.85 -4.24 9.06
C ASP A 172 -25.31 -4.73 8.89
N SER A 173 -26.18 -4.39 9.84
CA SER A 173 -27.62 -4.72 9.83
C SER A 173 -28.47 -3.75 8.98
N GLY A 174 -27.85 -2.79 8.28
CA GLY A 174 -28.56 -1.88 7.39
C GLY A 174 -29.06 -2.60 6.13
N GLN A 175 -30.22 -2.21 5.58
CA GLN A 175 -30.82 -2.90 4.42
C GLN A 175 -29.89 -3.05 3.21
N LEU A 176 -28.97 -2.10 2.97
CA LEU A 176 -27.75 -2.30 2.19
C LEU A 176 -26.61 -1.42 2.73
N PRO A 177 -25.57 -1.98 3.40
CA PRO A 177 -24.35 -1.23 3.65
C PRO A 177 -23.67 -0.88 2.32
N VAL A 178 -23.26 0.38 2.16
CA VAL A 178 -22.72 0.91 0.89
C VAL A 178 -21.41 0.24 0.45
N LEU A 179 -20.67 -0.31 1.41
CA LEU A 179 -19.51 -1.19 1.25
C LEU A 179 -19.58 -2.27 2.34
N PRO A 180 -19.01 -3.47 2.12
CA PRO A 180 -19.01 -4.54 3.13
C PRO A 180 -18.13 -4.24 4.35
N SER A 181 -17.30 -3.19 4.30
CA SER A 181 -16.55 -2.64 5.44
C SER A 181 -16.23 -1.18 5.16
N TYR A 182 -16.12 -0.36 6.20
CA TYR A 182 -15.65 1.02 6.09
C TYR A 182 -14.15 1.18 6.41
N VAL A 183 -13.42 0.08 6.64
CA VAL A 183 -11.98 0.08 6.92
C VAL A 183 -11.25 -0.91 5.99
N PRO A 184 -10.36 -0.44 5.09
CA PRO A 184 -9.59 -1.33 4.22
C PRO A 184 -8.31 -1.85 4.89
N GLU A 185 -7.81 -3.00 4.42
CA GLU A 185 -6.41 -3.38 4.55
C GLU A 185 -5.69 -2.94 3.28
N GLY A 186 -5.19 -1.69 3.31
CA GLY A 186 -4.59 -1.03 2.15
C GLY A 186 -3.23 -1.58 1.72
N SER A 187 -2.69 -2.64 2.33
CA SER A 187 -1.40 -3.21 1.95
C SER A 187 -1.39 -3.94 0.59
N PHE A 188 -2.55 -4.16 -0.02
CA PHE A 188 -2.67 -4.68 -1.37
C PHE A 188 -3.84 -4.02 -2.10
N ILE A 189 -3.61 -3.54 -3.33
CA ILE A 189 -4.63 -2.87 -4.15
C ILE A 189 -4.43 -3.28 -5.61
N VAL A 190 -5.48 -3.65 -6.34
CA VAL A 190 -5.45 -3.92 -7.79
C VAL A 190 -6.28 -2.86 -8.49
N ARG A 191 -5.84 -2.34 -9.64
CA ARG A 191 -6.50 -1.25 -10.36
C ARG A 191 -6.42 -1.43 -11.86
N ALA A 192 -7.53 -1.13 -12.55
CA ALA A 192 -7.52 -0.66 -13.92
C ALA A 192 -7.37 0.87 -13.90
N HIS A 193 -6.67 1.45 -14.87
CA HIS A 193 -6.42 2.89 -14.95
C HIS A 193 -7.47 3.66 -15.75
N THR A 194 -8.73 3.43 -15.37
CA THR A 194 -9.92 4.15 -15.85
C THR A 194 -10.00 5.57 -15.27
N PRO A 195 -10.83 6.46 -15.86
CA PRO A 195 -11.08 7.79 -15.30
C PRO A 195 -11.57 7.79 -13.85
N MET A 196 -12.49 6.89 -13.47
CA MET A 196 -13.06 6.85 -12.12
C MET A 196 -12.08 6.25 -11.08
N SER A 197 -11.35 5.18 -11.41
CA SER A 197 -10.26 4.62 -10.59
C SER A 197 -9.14 5.63 -10.32
N ASN A 198 -8.75 6.38 -11.35
CA ASN A 198 -7.71 7.41 -11.25
C ASN A 198 -8.20 8.61 -10.42
N LEU A 199 -9.44 9.08 -10.64
CA LEU A 199 -10.07 10.13 -9.84
C LEU A 199 -10.18 9.73 -8.36
N PHE A 200 -10.68 8.53 -8.06
CA PHE A 200 -10.75 8.02 -6.69
C PHE A 200 -9.38 8.00 -6.01
N SER A 201 -8.36 7.50 -6.71
CA SER A 201 -6.99 7.47 -6.18
C SER A 201 -6.44 8.88 -5.91
N CYS A 202 -6.74 9.84 -6.79
CA CYS A 202 -6.35 11.24 -6.60
C CYS A 202 -7.03 11.89 -5.39
N LEU A 203 -8.33 11.67 -5.21
CA LEU A 203 -9.07 12.20 -4.07
C LEU A 203 -8.60 11.54 -2.76
N TRP A 204 -8.34 10.24 -2.76
CA TRP A 204 -7.85 9.53 -1.58
C TRP A 204 -6.43 10.00 -1.22
N PHE A 205 -5.57 10.24 -2.22
CA PHE A 205 -4.28 10.91 -2.01
C PHE A 205 -4.46 12.30 -1.39
N ASN A 206 -5.34 13.14 -1.92
CA ASN A 206 -5.57 14.51 -1.42
C ASN A 206 -5.94 14.48 0.08
N GLU A 207 -6.80 13.54 0.50
CA GLU A 207 -7.19 13.37 1.90
C GLU A 207 -6.05 12.90 2.80
N VAL A 208 -5.25 11.93 2.34
CA VAL A 208 -4.06 11.44 3.06
C VAL A 208 -2.95 12.49 3.14
N ASN A 209 -2.86 13.38 2.15
CA ASN A 209 -1.94 14.51 2.16
C ASN A 209 -2.42 15.61 3.13
N ARG A 210 -3.70 15.98 3.06
CA ARG A 210 -4.30 17.06 3.86
C ARG A 210 -4.33 16.75 5.35
N PHE A 211 -4.68 15.52 5.71
CA PHE A 211 -4.85 15.10 7.11
C PHE A 211 -3.71 14.18 7.54
N THR A 212 -3.98 12.94 7.95
CA THR A 212 -2.99 12.00 8.47
C THR A 212 -2.55 10.98 7.42
N SER A 213 -1.34 10.41 7.58
CA SER A 213 -0.84 9.32 6.72
C SER A 213 -1.49 7.94 7.02
N ARG A 214 -2.67 7.95 7.66
CA ARG A 214 -3.50 6.78 7.99
C ARG A 214 -4.63 6.68 6.95
N ASP A 215 -4.29 6.09 5.82
CA ASP A 215 -5.16 5.85 4.67
C ASP A 215 -6.45 5.05 4.98
N GLN A 216 -6.43 4.27 6.06
CA GLN A 216 -7.59 3.57 6.59
C GLN A 216 -8.71 4.52 7.08
N LEU A 217 -8.36 5.70 7.58
CA LEU A 217 -9.33 6.69 8.09
C LEU A 217 -10.04 7.46 6.96
N SER A 218 -9.34 7.69 5.85
CA SER A 218 -9.83 8.52 4.74
C SER A 218 -10.53 7.74 3.62
N PHE A 219 -10.32 6.42 3.53
CA PHE A 219 -10.81 5.59 2.42
C PHE A 219 -12.32 5.73 2.19
N THR A 220 -13.14 5.38 3.19
CA THR A 220 -14.60 5.34 2.98
C THR A 220 -15.20 6.74 2.91
N TYR A 221 -14.68 7.71 3.67
CA TYR A 221 -15.06 9.11 3.48
C TYR A 221 -14.87 9.53 2.01
N THR A 222 -13.70 9.22 1.42
CA THR A 222 -13.41 9.51 0.01
C THR A 222 -14.40 8.79 -0.93
N TYR A 223 -14.68 7.51 -0.68
CA TYR A 223 -15.60 6.71 -1.51
C TYR A 223 -17.04 7.24 -1.47
N LEU A 224 -17.57 7.49 -0.26
CA LEU A 224 -18.91 8.03 -0.05
C LEU A 224 -19.03 9.43 -0.68
N LYS A 225 -18.02 10.27 -0.52
CA LYS A 225 -17.97 11.60 -1.13
C LYS A 225 -17.97 11.52 -2.66
N LEU A 226 -17.11 10.69 -3.26
CA LEU A 226 -17.06 10.48 -4.71
C LEU A 226 -18.41 10.02 -5.26
N ARG A 227 -19.05 9.02 -4.63
CA ARG A 227 -20.37 8.49 -5.02
C ARG A 227 -21.46 9.55 -4.90
N ARG A 228 -21.45 10.36 -3.84
CA ARG A 228 -22.41 11.46 -3.62
C ARG A 228 -22.23 12.61 -4.62
N THR A 229 -21.00 12.94 -5.02
CA THR A 229 -20.72 14.05 -5.96
C THR A 229 -20.75 13.64 -7.43
N ASN A 230 -20.82 12.34 -7.75
CA ASN A 230 -20.84 11.82 -9.14
C ASN A 230 -21.94 10.76 -9.35
N PRO A 231 -23.23 11.07 -9.10
CA PRO A 231 -24.31 10.07 -9.13
C PRO A 231 -24.50 9.39 -10.50
N GLY A 232 -24.17 10.06 -11.60
CA GLY A 232 -24.26 9.52 -12.96
C GLY A 232 -23.01 8.78 -13.46
N LYS A 233 -21.97 8.63 -12.64
CA LYS A 233 -20.71 7.94 -13.00
C LYS A 233 -20.33 6.97 -11.88
N PRO A 234 -20.84 5.72 -11.90
CA PRO A 234 -20.53 4.75 -10.86
C PRO A 234 -19.03 4.43 -10.82
N PHE A 235 -18.52 4.17 -9.62
CA PHE A 235 -17.17 3.67 -9.37
C PHE A 235 -17.25 2.22 -8.92
N HIS A 236 -16.75 1.31 -9.75
CA HIS A 236 -16.89 -0.14 -9.59
C HIS A 236 -15.76 -0.72 -8.72
N LEU A 237 -15.96 -0.62 -7.41
CA LEU A 237 -15.04 -1.11 -6.38
C LEU A 237 -15.38 -2.55 -5.94
N ASN A 238 -14.43 -3.46 -6.08
CA ASN A 238 -14.45 -4.80 -5.46
C ASN A 238 -13.75 -4.76 -4.09
N MET A 239 -14.52 -4.74 -3.00
CA MET A 239 -13.98 -4.81 -1.65
C MET A 239 -14.08 -6.24 -1.10
N PHE A 240 -12.94 -6.93 -1.04
CA PHE A 240 -12.88 -8.39 -0.89
C PHE A 240 -12.33 -8.83 0.48
N LYS A 241 -12.41 -10.13 0.83
CA LYS A 241 -12.05 -10.62 2.18
C LYS A 241 -10.53 -10.74 2.35
N ASP A 242 -10.03 -10.46 3.56
CA ASP A 242 -8.59 -10.51 3.85
C ASP A 242 -7.95 -11.91 3.68
N CYS A 243 -8.75 -12.98 3.75
CA CYS A 243 -8.30 -14.32 3.41
C CYS A 243 -7.90 -14.46 1.94
N GLU A 244 -8.61 -13.83 1.00
CA GLU A 244 -8.27 -13.82 -0.43
C GLU A 244 -6.94 -13.07 -0.66
N ARG A 245 -6.69 -11.98 0.10
CA ARG A 245 -5.39 -11.30 0.11
C ARG A 245 -4.29 -12.26 0.58
N ARG A 246 -4.47 -12.91 1.74
CA ARG A 246 -3.49 -13.84 2.32
C ARG A 246 -3.21 -15.06 1.44
N ALA A 247 -4.15 -15.47 0.58
CA ALA A 247 -3.96 -16.55 -0.38
C ALA A 247 -2.97 -16.20 -1.50
N ILE A 248 -2.73 -14.91 -1.79
CA ILE A 248 -1.86 -14.46 -2.91
C ILE A 248 -0.62 -13.67 -2.45
N VAL A 249 -0.56 -13.22 -1.20
CA VAL A 249 0.63 -12.57 -0.62
C VAL A 249 1.13 -13.26 0.64
N LYS A 250 2.45 -13.46 0.74
CA LYS A 250 3.11 -13.91 1.96
C LYS A 250 3.63 -12.71 2.75
N LEU A 251 3.47 -12.74 4.08
CA LEU A 251 4.10 -11.77 4.97
C LEU A 251 5.60 -12.08 5.04
N PHE A 252 6.43 -11.06 4.81
CA PHE A 252 7.88 -11.16 4.91
C PHE A 252 8.35 -10.33 6.11
N HIS A 253 8.80 -11.03 7.16
CA HIS A 253 9.43 -10.38 8.29
C HIS A 253 10.83 -9.91 7.88
N HIS A 254 11.16 -8.64 8.15
CA HIS A 254 12.54 -8.21 8.07
C HIS A 254 13.34 -9.00 9.11
N ARG A 255 14.40 -9.71 8.68
CA ARG A 255 15.45 -10.13 9.62
C ARG A 255 15.99 -8.87 10.30
N THR A 256 15.77 -8.75 11.60
CA THR A 256 16.71 -8.02 12.44
C THR A 256 18.01 -8.80 12.37
N ASN A 257 19.06 -8.20 11.80
CA ASN A 257 20.42 -8.70 11.99
C ASN A 257 20.83 -8.35 13.43
N GLU A 258 20.28 -9.08 14.39
CA GLU A 258 20.95 -9.28 15.67
C GLU A 258 22.00 -10.36 15.42
N THR A 259 23.25 -9.91 15.27
CA THR A 259 24.43 -10.77 15.41
C THR A 259 24.51 -11.22 16.86
N THR A 260 23.75 -12.24 17.23
CA THR A 260 24.18 -13.18 18.26
C THR A 260 25.16 -14.14 17.59
N ASP A 261 26.37 -13.66 17.37
CA ASP A 261 27.49 -14.57 17.16
C ASP A 261 27.57 -15.49 18.40
N PRO A 262 27.67 -16.81 18.23
CA PRO A 262 27.87 -17.69 19.37
C PRO A 262 29.18 -17.29 20.07
N PRO A 263 29.22 -17.26 21.41
CA PRO A 263 30.42 -16.86 22.13
C PRO A 263 31.60 -17.74 21.70
N PRO A 264 32.80 -17.17 21.49
CA PRO A 264 33.93 -17.90 20.93
C PRO A 264 34.25 -19.13 21.79
N ALA A 265 34.24 -20.30 21.15
CA ALA A 265 34.53 -21.58 21.78
C ALA A 265 36.03 -21.70 22.11
N ASN A 266 36.48 -20.99 23.15
CA ASN A 266 37.80 -21.16 23.80
C ASN A 266 37.82 -20.53 25.19
N LEU A 267 37.23 -21.23 26.16
CA LEU A 267 37.60 -21.10 27.57
C LEU A 267 37.76 -22.51 28.12
N ARG A 268 39.02 -22.95 28.21
CA ARG A 268 39.39 -24.24 28.82
C ARG A 268 38.99 -24.22 30.29
N LEU A 269 38.01 -25.03 30.68
CA LEU A 269 37.87 -25.46 32.07
C LEU A 269 38.83 -26.62 32.34
N ASP A 270 40.12 -26.31 32.36
CA ASP A 270 41.12 -27.18 32.96
C ASP A 270 41.31 -26.79 34.43
N THR A 271 41.14 -27.77 35.31
CA THR A 271 41.62 -27.77 36.71
C THR A 271 40.86 -26.91 37.74
N ILE A 272 39.84 -27.50 38.37
CA ILE A 272 39.87 -27.69 39.83
C ILE A 272 39.45 -29.14 40.14
N ARG A 273 40.38 -29.94 40.69
CA ARG A 273 40.05 -31.23 41.31
C ARG A 273 39.58 -30.97 42.74
N HIS A 274 38.45 -31.57 43.14
CA HIS A 274 38.23 -31.87 44.56
C HIS A 274 38.95 -33.18 44.89
N PRO A 275 39.87 -33.21 45.87
CA PRO A 275 40.30 -34.44 46.51
C PRO A 275 39.47 -34.72 47.76
N TYR A 276 39.25 -36.01 48.03
CA TYR A 276 39.06 -36.50 49.39
C TYR A 276 40.35 -36.26 50.21
N ARG A 277 40.35 -35.25 51.09
CA ARG A 277 40.88 -35.23 52.47
C ARG A 277 41.11 -33.80 52.93
#